data_AF-A0A1V8PSQ4-F1
#
_entry.id   AF-A0A1V8PSQ4-F1
#
_cell.length_a   1.000
_cell.length_b   1.000
_cell.length_c   1.000
_cell.angle_alpha   90.00
_cell.angle_beta   90.00
_cell.angle_gamma   90.00
#
_symmetry.space_group_name_H-M   'P 1'
#
loop_
_entity.id
_entity.type
_entity.pdbx_description
1 polymer ?
#
loop_
_entity_poly.entity_id
_entity_poly.type
_entity_poly.pdbx_seq_one_letter_code
_entity_poly.pdbx_strand_id
1 'polypeptide(L)'
;MKTNGDEKETHLAETAVTYALGVFCQLVNPYVSGVDHHKKGFMKDFFDAVLEGDILSNPPSRHHRNRKPGKTTITAGVWAGINETDLTRFYNGSKKIPSWKATEFYQHLDVSEVERLCSDISVDALADFQKELIKANIKVSDISELPSATGKWLLSVLKANADGRDILVDGIGFQPEFDMFENLPLASGHISNGKLHLGRSSVPWKTYPIPPDKPDDHLEKTYLTQMQAAYADHLHKPINCSDDLPQTCRPEYAKQREYFYDAEGMRRNLRDVIENGEQEFDALKVDLYDGICDICASDYADGLLRMRATLSQAAGFPLSGSAIAQFPSMIKAAEKKGLCHMLVNDHKLEWVQGNA
;
A
#
# COMPACT_ATOMS: atom_id res chain seq x y z
N MET A 1 -42.59 67.36 3.31
CA MET A 1 -41.87 66.39 4.17
C MET A 1 -42.43 65.01 3.83
N LYS A 2 -41.79 64.23 2.94
CA LYS A 2 -40.85 63.15 3.28
C LYS A 2 -41.27 62.36 4.53
N THR A 3 -41.71 61.11 4.34
CA THR A 3 -40.90 59.91 4.64
C THR A 3 -41.54 58.68 3.99
N ASN A 4 -40.74 57.99 3.18
CA ASN A 4 -40.95 56.64 2.69
C ASN A 4 -40.60 55.66 3.81
N GLY A 5 -41.26 54.50 3.82
CA GLY A 5 -40.89 53.33 4.60
C GLY A 5 -41.26 52.08 3.82
N ASP A 6 -40.61 51.88 2.66
CA ASP A 6 -40.56 50.59 1.98
C ASP A 6 -39.69 49.66 2.81
N GLU A 7 -40.31 48.78 3.59
CA GLU A 7 -39.63 47.61 4.15
C GLU A 7 -39.36 46.62 3.02
N LYS A 8 -38.18 46.76 2.41
CA LYS A 8 -37.58 45.70 1.60
C LYS A 8 -37.22 44.54 2.53
N GLU A 9 -38.06 43.51 2.53
CA GLU A 9 -37.65 42.15 2.87
C GLU A 9 -36.41 41.81 2.04
N THR A 10 -35.27 41.80 2.72
CA THR A 10 -34.03 41.27 2.21
C THR A 10 -34.16 39.76 2.24
N HIS A 11 -34.57 39.17 1.11
CA HIS A 11 -34.35 37.77 0.84
C HIS A 11 -32.85 37.50 1.00
N LEU A 12 -32.46 36.93 2.14
CA LEU A 12 -31.19 36.23 2.30
C LEU A 12 -31.11 35.22 1.15
N ALA A 13 -30.10 35.39 0.30
CA ALA A 13 -29.79 34.42 -0.72
C ALA A 13 -29.58 33.06 -0.05
N GLU A 14 -30.49 32.10 -0.26
CA GLU A 14 -30.24 30.71 0.06
C GLU A 14 -28.94 30.31 -0.63
N THR A 15 -27.90 30.04 0.14
CA THR A 15 -26.66 29.46 -0.35
C THR A 15 -27.01 28.14 -1.02
N ALA A 16 -26.89 28.09 -2.35
CA ALA A 16 -27.18 26.88 -3.11
C ALA A 16 -26.34 25.72 -2.55
N VAL A 17 -27.01 24.68 -2.06
CA VAL A 17 -26.38 23.49 -1.50
C VAL A 17 -25.47 22.87 -2.56
N THR A 18 -24.18 22.76 -2.26
CA THR A 18 -23.18 22.14 -3.14
C THR A 18 -22.79 20.78 -2.59
N TYR A 19 -22.95 19.74 -3.40
CA TYR A 19 -22.62 18.36 -3.04
C TYR A 19 -21.15 18.03 -3.32
N ALA A 20 -20.57 17.20 -2.46
CA ALA A 20 -19.14 16.91 -2.44
C ALA A 20 -18.61 16.29 -3.75
N LEU A 21 -19.41 15.42 -4.39
CA LEU A 21 -19.03 14.80 -5.66
C LEU A 21 -18.81 15.84 -6.76
N GLY A 22 -19.60 16.92 -6.78
CA GLY A 22 -19.41 17.97 -7.77
C GLY A 22 -18.17 18.81 -7.52
N VAL A 23 -17.83 19.06 -6.25
CA VAL A 23 -16.58 19.72 -5.88
C VAL A 23 -15.39 18.86 -6.30
N PHE A 24 -15.45 17.54 -6.05
CA PHE A 24 -14.48 16.58 -6.54
C PHE A 24 -14.30 16.67 -8.06
N CYS A 25 -15.38 16.49 -8.83
CA CYS A 25 -15.28 16.49 -10.29
C CYS A 25 -14.72 17.80 -10.85
N GLN A 26 -15.12 18.95 -10.29
CA GLN A 26 -14.64 20.24 -10.77
C GLN A 26 -13.17 20.50 -10.45
N LEU A 27 -12.71 20.03 -9.28
CA LEU A 27 -11.31 20.19 -8.87
C LEU A 27 -10.38 19.24 -9.60
N VAL A 28 -10.81 18.01 -9.87
CA VAL A 28 -9.96 16.96 -10.47
C VAL A 28 -9.91 17.05 -11.99
N ASN A 29 -11.01 17.43 -12.65
CA ASN A 29 -11.12 17.44 -14.11
C ASN A 29 -9.97 18.16 -14.85
N PRO A 30 -9.48 19.34 -14.41
CA PRO A 30 -8.39 20.01 -15.11
C PRO A 30 -7.05 19.25 -15.11
N TYR A 31 -6.88 18.28 -14.22
CA TYR A 31 -5.56 17.68 -13.95
C TYR A 31 -5.42 16.25 -14.47
N VAL A 32 -6.51 15.49 -14.58
CA VAL A 32 -6.42 14.08 -15.00
C VAL A 32 -6.21 13.93 -16.50
N SER A 33 -5.39 12.96 -16.92
CA SER A 33 -5.12 12.67 -18.34
C SER A 33 -6.04 11.59 -18.90
N GLY A 34 -6.24 11.57 -20.22
CA GLY A 34 -6.90 10.45 -20.91
C GLY A 34 -8.43 10.37 -20.77
N VAL A 35 -9.09 11.46 -20.35
CA VAL A 35 -10.57 11.56 -20.24
C VAL A 35 -11.08 12.81 -20.96
N ASP A 36 -12.34 12.83 -21.39
CA ASP A 36 -12.98 14.06 -21.90
C ASP A 36 -13.15 15.08 -20.77
N HIS A 37 -12.71 16.33 -21.00
CA HIS A 37 -12.81 17.41 -20.02
C HIS A 37 -14.15 18.17 -20.03
N HIS A 38 -15.06 17.86 -20.96
CA HIS A 38 -16.42 18.38 -20.93
C HIS A 38 -17.23 17.67 -19.85
N LYS A 39 -18.08 18.41 -19.13
CA LYS A 39 -18.83 17.93 -17.94
C LYS A 39 -19.43 16.53 -18.08
N LYS A 40 -20.11 16.23 -19.20
CA LYS A 40 -20.72 14.91 -19.41
C LYS A 40 -19.71 13.85 -19.81
N GLY A 41 -18.75 14.21 -20.64
CA GLY A 41 -17.68 13.31 -21.07
C GLY A 41 -16.83 12.90 -19.87
N PHE A 42 -16.39 13.86 -19.06
CA PHE A 42 -15.66 13.62 -17.82
C PHE A 42 -16.38 12.62 -16.93
N MET A 43 -17.67 12.84 -16.65
CA MET A 43 -18.44 11.94 -15.80
C MET A 43 -18.48 10.52 -16.38
N LYS A 44 -18.53 10.34 -17.71
CA LYS A 44 -18.52 9.01 -18.32
C LYS A 44 -17.12 8.40 -18.27
N ASP A 45 -16.16 9.04 -18.93
CA ASP A 45 -14.80 8.52 -19.14
C ASP A 45 -14.05 8.30 -17.83
N PHE A 46 -14.11 9.26 -16.89
CA PHE A 46 -13.44 9.13 -15.60
C PHE A 46 -14.00 7.95 -14.81
N PHE A 47 -15.32 7.84 -14.69
CA PHE A 47 -15.93 6.76 -13.92
C PHE A 47 -15.86 5.40 -14.62
N ASP A 48 -15.87 5.36 -15.95
CA ASP A 48 -15.61 4.11 -16.70
C ASP A 48 -14.16 3.64 -16.49
N ALA A 49 -13.20 4.57 -16.30
CA ALA A 49 -11.79 4.24 -16.09
C ALA A 49 -11.44 3.80 -14.66
N VAL A 50 -12.06 4.41 -13.64
CA VAL A 50 -11.69 4.18 -12.22
C VAL A 50 -12.53 3.11 -11.52
N LEU A 51 -13.47 2.49 -12.24
CA LEU A 51 -14.36 1.48 -11.70
C LEU A 51 -14.01 0.11 -12.31
N GLU A 52 -13.85 -0.92 -11.48
CA GLU A 52 -13.52 -2.28 -11.93
C GLU A 52 -14.53 -2.82 -12.96
N GLY A 53 -14.03 -3.43 -14.05
CA GLY A 53 -14.82 -3.80 -15.23
C GLY A 53 -15.97 -4.80 -15.01
N ASP A 54 -16.03 -5.47 -13.85
CA ASP A 54 -17.08 -6.45 -13.53
C ASP A 54 -18.43 -5.81 -13.13
N ILE A 55 -18.51 -4.47 -13.07
CA ILE A 55 -19.78 -3.73 -12.93
C ILE A 55 -20.79 -4.09 -14.02
N LEU A 56 -20.31 -4.44 -15.22
CA LEU A 56 -21.18 -4.81 -16.36
C LEU A 56 -21.69 -6.25 -16.27
N SER A 57 -21.06 -7.10 -15.45
CA SER A 57 -21.40 -8.52 -15.26
C SER A 57 -22.41 -8.73 -14.13
N ASN A 58 -22.45 -7.80 -13.17
CA ASN A 58 -23.38 -7.87 -12.06
C ASN A 58 -24.82 -7.57 -12.52
N PRO A 59 -25.82 -8.34 -12.06
CA PRO A 59 -27.20 -8.04 -12.38
C PRO A 59 -27.54 -6.60 -11.96
N PRO A 60 -28.27 -5.84 -12.80
CA PRO A 60 -28.62 -4.46 -12.51
C PRO A 60 -29.30 -4.37 -11.14
N SER A 61 -28.95 -3.32 -10.37
CA SER A 61 -29.42 -3.10 -9.01
C SER A 61 -30.94 -3.32 -8.89
N ARG A 62 -31.43 -3.79 -7.74
CA ARG A 62 -32.87 -4.02 -7.51
C ARG A 62 -33.72 -2.76 -7.83
N HIS A 63 -33.13 -1.58 -7.73
CA HIS A 63 -33.71 -0.30 -8.17
C HIS A 63 -33.83 -0.18 -9.69
N HIS A 64 -32.82 -0.58 -10.44
CA HIS A 64 -32.82 -0.59 -11.91
C HIS A 64 -33.83 -1.61 -12.47
N ARG A 65 -34.09 -2.72 -11.77
CA ARG A 65 -35.11 -3.72 -12.17
C ARG A 65 -36.55 -3.20 -12.06
N ASN A 66 -36.82 -2.25 -11.17
CA ASN A 66 -38.18 -1.83 -10.83
C ASN A 66 -38.61 -0.47 -11.44
N ARG A 67 -37.72 0.22 -12.18
CA ARG A 67 -37.99 1.56 -12.73
C ARG A 67 -38.23 1.50 -14.24
N LYS A 68 -39.30 2.15 -14.73
CA LYS A 68 -39.47 2.39 -16.17
C LYS A 68 -38.45 3.44 -16.64
N PRO A 69 -37.53 3.12 -17.57
CA PRO A 69 -36.53 4.08 -18.04
C PRO A 69 -37.21 5.25 -18.77
N GLY A 70 -36.75 6.47 -18.48
CA GLY A 70 -37.20 7.68 -19.16
C GLY A 70 -36.46 7.90 -20.48
N LYS A 71 -36.91 8.87 -21.29
CA LYS A 71 -36.34 9.16 -22.62
C LYS A 71 -34.83 9.47 -22.63
N THR A 72 -34.30 9.99 -21.53
CA THR A 72 -32.87 10.36 -21.39
C THR A 72 -32.10 9.43 -20.47
N THR A 73 -32.66 8.28 -20.10
CA THR A 73 -31.99 7.31 -19.24
C THR A 73 -30.86 6.62 -20.00
N ILE A 74 -29.67 6.59 -19.40
CA ILE A 74 -28.50 5.87 -19.90
C ILE A 74 -28.74 4.38 -19.73
N THR A 75 -28.51 3.61 -20.79
CA THR A 75 -28.85 2.18 -20.86
C THR A 75 -27.65 1.23 -20.75
N ALA A 76 -26.43 1.75 -20.84
CA ALA A 76 -25.19 0.97 -20.83
C ALA A 76 -24.07 1.72 -20.12
N GLY A 77 -23.00 1.01 -19.73
CA GLY A 77 -21.89 1.56 -18.96
C GLY A 77 -22.20 1.73 -17.48
N VAL A 78 -21.24 2.23 -16.71
CA VAL A 78 -21.33 2.37 -15.24
C VAL A 78 -22.48 3.31 -14.81
N TRP A 79 -22.91 4.20 -15.69
CA TRP A 79 -24.02 5.14 -15.45
C TRP A 79 -25.41 4.61 -15.83
N ALA A 80 -25.54 3.33 -16.18
CA ALA A 80 -26.84 2.74 -16.49
C ALA A 80 -27.90 3.01 -15.39
N GLY A 81 -29.09 3.44 -15.82
CA GLY A 81 -30.22 3.80 -14.94
C GLY A 81 -30.25 5.27 -14.47
N ILE A 82 -29.21 6.05 -14.76
CA ILE A 82 -29.16 7.50 -14.51
C ILE A 82 -29.62 8.26 -15.75
N ASN A 83 -30.27 9.42 -15.56
CA ASN A 83 -30.61 10.30 -16.69
C ASN A 83 -29.38 11.07 -17.14
N GLU A 84 -29.15 11.17 -18.44
CA GLU A 84 -27.98 11.87 -18.98
C GLU A 84 -27.92 13.36 -18.60
N THR A 85 -29.07 13.98 -18.36
CA THR A 85 -29.16 15.36 -17.85
C THR A 85 -28.70 15.51 -16.40
N ASP A 86 -28.76 14.43 -15.62
CA ASP A 86 -28.30 14.44 -14.22
C ASP A 86 -26.77 14.39 -14.12
N LEU A 87 -26.05 13.85 -15.11
CA LEU A 87 -24.57 13.85 -15.11
C LEU A 87 -23.99 15.26 -14.95
N THR A 88 -24.53 16.22 -15.69
CA THR A 88 -24.11 17.63 -15.57
C THR A 88 -24.44 18.22 -14.20
N ARG A 89 -25.54 17.78 -13.58
CA ARG A 89 -25.93 18.26 -12.24
C ARG A 89 -25.04 17.66 -11.15
N PHE A 90 -24.66 16.39 -11.29
CA PHE A 90 -23.69 15.74 -10.42
C PHE A 90 -22.34 16.43 -10.53
N TYR A 91 -21.84 16.64 -11.76
CA TYR A 91 -20.59 17.37 -12.02
C TYR A 91 -20.59 18.76 -11.38
N ASN A 92 -21.68 19.53 -11.55
CA ASN A 92 -21.77 20.88 -10.98
C ASN A 92 -22.00 20.90 -9.46
N GLY A 93 -22.23 19.74 -8.83
CA GLY A 93 -22.56 19.66 -7.41
C GLY A 93 -23.95 20.19 -7.06
N SER A 94 -24.84 20.37 -8.04
CA SER A 94 -26.21 20.85 -7.80
C SER A 94 -27.21 19.71 -7.54
N LYS A 95 -26.77 18.47 -7.66
CA LYS A 95 -27.55 17.28 -7.33
C LYS A 95 -26.66 16.22 -6.69
N LYS A 96 -27.14 15.60 -5.61
CA LYS A 96 -26.48 14.43 -5.01
C LYS A 96 -26.65 13.21 -5.90
N ILE A 97 -25.61 12.41 -6.02
CA ILE A 97 -25.73 11.09 -6.64
C ILE A 97 -26.67 10.21 -5.78
N PRO A 98 -27.57 9.41 -6.38
CA PRO A 98 -28.43 8.52 -5.61
C PRO A 98 -27.62 7.50 -4.80
N SER A 99 -28.03 7.25 -3.55
CA SER A 99 -27.33 6.33 -2.62
C SER A 99 -27.09 4.93 -3.22
N TRP A 100 -28.04 4.39 -3.98
CA TRP A 100 -27.87 3.08 -4.63
C TRP A 100 -26.75 3.08 -5.69
N LYS A 101 -26.57 4.18 -6.44
CA LYS A 101 -25.52 4.30 -7.45
C LYS A 101 -24.17 4.61 -6.79
N ALA A 102 -24.17 5.40 -5.71
CA ALA A 102 -22.98 5.58 -4.89
C ALA A 102 -22.51 4.27 -4.24
N THR A 103 -23.44 3.41 -3.81
CA THR A 103 -23.11 2.07 -3.26
C THR A 103 -22.40 1.21 -4.30
N GLU A 104 -22.93 1.17 -5.51
CA GLU A 104 -22.34 0.47 -6.65
C GLU A 104 -20.92 0.99 -6.94
N PHE A 105 -20.74 2.30 -7.03
CA PHE A 105 -19.44 2.90 -7.29
C PHE A 105 -18.45 2.68 -6.14
N TYR A 106 -18.90 2.82 -4.89
CA TYR A 106 -18.07 2.61 -3.71
C TYR A 106 -17.52 1.17 -3.65
N GLN A 107 -18.35 0.18 -4.00
CA GLN A 107 -17.96 -1.23 -4.00
C GLN A 107 -16.88 -1.53 -5.05
N HIS A 108 -16.93 -0.85 -6.19
CA HIS A 108 -16.10 -1.15 -7.36
C HIS A 108 -15.03 -0.10 -7.69
N LEU A 109 -14.86 0.93 -6.86
CA LEU A 109 -13.83 1.95 -7.06
C LEU A 109 -12.43 1.36 -6.91
N ASP A 110 -11.65 1.39 -7.98
CA ASP A 110 -10.22 1.14 -7.94
C ASP A 110 -9.48 2.47 -7.69
N VAL A 111 -8.96 2.61 -6.46
CA VAL A 111 -8.20 3.80 -6.04
C VAL A 111 -6.91 3.93 -6.85
N SER A 112 -6.28 2.83 -7.25
CA SER A 112 -5.05 2.85 -8.05
C SER A 112 -5.28 3.39 -9.46
N GLU A 113 -6.46 3.18 -10.03
CA GLU A 113 -6.81 3.78 -11.33
C GLU A 113 -7.04 5.30 -11.21
N VAL A 114 -7.59 5.78 -10.08
CA VAL A 114 -7.65 7.23 -9.82
C VAL A 114 -6.24 7.83 -9.74
N GLU A 115 -5.34 7.16 -9.03
CA GLU A 115 -3.92 7.55 -8.92
C GLU A 115 -3.24 7.56 -10.29
N ARG A 116 -3.47 6.52 -11.11
CA ARG A 116 -2.92 6.41 -12.47
C ARG A 116 -3.39 7.55 -13.36
N LEU A 117 -4.66 7.96 -13.28
CA LEU A 117 -5.15 9.12 -14.06
C LEU A 117 -4.49 10.44 -13.61
N CYS A 118 -3.94 10.48 -12.40
CA CYS A 118 -3.20 11.61 -11.84
C CYS A 118 -1.67 11.49 -12.02
N SER A 119 -1.14 10.37 -12.57
CA SER A 119 0.31 10.12 -12.58
C SER A 119 1.10 11.00 -13.53
N ASP A 120 0.45 11.52 -14.57
CA ASP A 120 1.08 12.35 -15.59
C ASP A 120 1.07 13.85 -15.24
N ILE A 121 0.56 14.23 -14.07
CA ILE A 121 0.49 15.62 -13.64
C ILE A 121 1.92 16.11 -13.35
N SER A 122 2.31 17.24 -13.96
CA SER A 122 3.61 17.85 -13.68
C SER A 122 3.70 18.33 -12.23
N VAL A 123 4.92 18.45 -11.69
CA VAL A 123 5.15 18.95 -10.31
C VAL A 123 4.50 20.32 -10.08
N ASP A 124 4.59 21.22 -11.06
CA ASP A 124 3.95 22.54 -10.98
C ASP A 124 2.42 22.45 -10.94
N ALA A 125 1.84 21.57 -11.77
CA ALA A 125 0.39 21.37 -11.79
C ALA A 125 -0.11 20.66 -10.52
N LEU A 126 0.67 19.76 -9.91
CA LEU A 126 0.36 19.16 -8.62
C LEU A 126 0.39 20.21 -7.50
N ALA A 127 1.36 21.14 -7.52
CA ALA A 127 1.43 22.24 -6.56
C ALA A 127 0.21 23.18 -6.68
N ASP A 128 -0.24 23.46 -7.91
CA ASP A 128 -1.46 24.24 -8.12
C ASP A 128 -2.71 23.47 -7.69
N PHE A 129 -2.78 22.16 -7.96
CA PHE A 129 -3.87 21.31 -7.49
C PHE A 129 -3.94 21.28 -5.95
N GLN A 130 -2.79 21.18 -5.27
CA GLN A 130 -2.70 21.27 -3.80
C GLN A 130 -3.28 22.58 -3.26
N LYS A 131 -2.98 23.72 -3.90
CA LYS A 131 -3.54 25.02 -3.50
C LYS A 131 -5.06 25.04 -3.61
N GLU A 132 -5.61 24.44 -4.67
CA GLU A 132 -7.07 24.37 -4.84
C GLU A 132 -7.73 23.42 -3.81
N LEU A 133 -7.09 22.31 -3.45
CA LEU A 133 -7.54 21.43 -2.37
C LEU A 133 -7.53 22.15 -1.01
N ILE A 134 -6.50 22.93 -0.71
CA ILE A 134 -6.40 23.72 0.52
C ILE A 134 -7.54 24.74 0.59
N LYS A 135 -7.91 25.39 -0.53
CA LYS A 135 -9.08 26.29 -0.59
C LYS A 135 -10.39 25.55 -0.31
N ALA A 136 -10.48 24.27 -0.67
CA ALA A 136 -11.60 23.39 -0.33
C ALA A 136 -11.50 22.78 1.08
N ASN A 137 -10.57 23.25 1.92
CA ASN A 137 -10.30 22.78 3.28
C ASN A 137 -9.82 21.31 3.37
N ILE A 138 -9.24 20.80 2.29
CA ILE A 138 -8.60 19.49 2.23
C ILE A 138 -7.10 19.71 2.37
N LYS A 139 -6.50 19.22 3.45
CA LYS A 139 -5.06 19.35 3.69
C LYS A 139 -4.35 18.12 3.11
N VAL A 140 -3.36 18.37 2.28
CA VAL A 140 -2.41 17.37 1.78
C VAL A 140 -1.02 17.93 2.10
N SER A 141 -0.25 17.24 2.94
CA SER A 141 1.04 17.74 3.43
C SER A 141 2.15 17.59 2.40
N ASP A 142 2.16 16.47 1.68
CA ASP A 142 3.13 16.19 0.62
C ASP A 142 2.45 16.16 -0.75
N ILE A 143 3.00 16.92 -1.70
CA ILE A 143 2.54 17.00 -3.09
C ILE A 143 2.68 15.64 -3.78
N SER A 144 3.64 14.81 -3.38
CA SER A 144 3.86 13.47 -3.94
C SER A 144 2.70 12.50 -3.65
N GLU A 145 1.98 12.73 -2.55
CA GLU A 145 0.87 11.89 -2.09
C GLU A 145 -0.48 12.30 -2.70
N LEU A 146 -0.50 13.41 -3.44
CA LEU A 146 -1.71 14.06 -3.91
C LEU A 146 -2.57 13.21 -4.87
N PRO A 147 -1.99 12.39 -5.78
CA PRO A 147 -2.73 11.36 -6.51
C PRO A 147 -3.49 10.41 -5.59
N SER A 148 -2.85 9.90 -4.54
CA SER A 148 -3.46 8.95 -3.60
C SER A 148 -4.53 9.60 -2.73
N ALA A 149 -4.26 10.81 -2.24
CA ALA A 149 -5.23 11.63 -1.51
C ALA A 149 -6.52 11.84 -2.35
N THR A 150 -6.37 12.06 -3.66
CA THR A 150 -7.48 12.25 -4.59
C THR A 150 -8.37 11.01 -4.65
N GLY A 151 -7.78 9.82 -4.78
CA GLY A 151 -8.53 8.56 -4.77
C GLY A 151 -9.24 8.30 -3.44
N LYS A 152 -8.57 8.52 -2.30
CA LYS A 152 -9.18 8.39 -0.96
C LYS A 152 -10.32 9.39 -0.72
N TRP A 153 -10.19 10.60 -1.26
CA TRP A 153 -11.24 11.61 -1.20
C TRP A 153 -12.49 11.17 -1.97
N LEU A 154 -12.33 10.67 -3.20
CA LEU A 154 -13.46 10.12 -3.97
C LEU A 154 -14.13 8.96 -3.24
N LEU A 155 -13.35 8.04 -2.68
CA LEU A 155 -13.85 6.91 -1.91
C LEU A 155 -14.72 7.37 -0.73
N SER A 156 -14.27 8.39 0.00
CA SER A 156 -14.99 8.97 1.14
C SER A 156 -16.29 9.67 0.72
N VAL A 157 -16.26 10.41 -0.40
CA VAL A 157 -17.45 11.01 -1.00
C VAL A 157 -18.48 9.92 -1.36
N LEU A 158 -18.04 8.85 -2.02
CA LEU A 158 -18.93 7.76 -2.43
C LEU A 158 -19.48 6.99 -1.23
N LYS A 159 -18.67 6.75 -0.19
CA LYS A 159 -19.11 6.11 1.05
C LYS A 159 -20.20 6.91 1.75
N ALA A 160 -19.99 8.21 1.97
CA ALA A 160 -21.00 9.06 2.57
C ALA A 160 -22.29 9.08 1.75
N ASN A 161 -22.18 9.21 0.42
CA ASN A 161 -23.35 9.19 -0.46
C ASN A 161 -24.08 7.85 -0.45
N ALA A 162 -23.36 6.73 -0.36
CA ALA A 162 -23.94 5.39 -0.21
C ALA A 162 -24.76 5.27 1.08
N ASP A 163 -24.26 5.84 2.18
CA ASP A 163 -24.96 5.91 3.48
C ASP A 163 -26.07 6.98 3.50
N GLY A 164 -26.38 7.61 2.36
CA GLY A 164 -27.43 8.63 2.24
C GLY A 164 -27.04 10.01 2.78
N ARG A 165 -25.77 10.18 3.18
CA ARG A 165 -25.15 11.41 3.68
C ARG A 165 -24.48 12.19 2.54
N ASP A 166 -23.85 13.32 2.83
CA ASP A 166 -22.89 14.02 1.95
C ASP A 166 -21.88 14.77 2.82
N ILE A 167 -20.58 14.61 2.55
CA ILE A 167 -19.54 15.13 3.45
C ILE A 167 -19.54 16.65 3.59
N LEU A 168 -19.95 17.41 2.56
CA LEU A 168 -20.00 18.86 2.63
C LEU A 168 -21.31 19.35 3.24
N VAL A 169 -22.43 18.78 2.80
CA VAL A 169 -23.77 19.20 3.28
C VAL A 169 -23.94 18.88 4.76
N ASP A 170 -23.42 17.74 5.21
CA ASP A 170 -23.55 17.30 6.59
C ASP A 170 -22.40 17.76 7.50
N GLY A 171 -21.44 18.54 6.98
CA GLY A 171 -20.29 19.02 7.74
C GLY A 171 -19.40 17.91 8.30
N ILE A 172 -19.30 16.79 7.57
CA ILE A 172 -18.46 15.66 7.98
C ILE A 172 -17.01 16.06 7.72
N GLY A 173 -16.22 16.17 8.78
CA GLY A 173 -14.78 16.43 8.66
C GLY A 173 -14.14 15.36 7.79
N PHE A 174 -13.52 15.78 6.68
CA PHE A 174 -12.68 14.93 5.86
C PHE A 174 -11.26 15.50 5.88
N GLN A 175 -10.32 14.71 6.38
CA GLN A 175 -8.89 14.88 6.14
C GLN A 175 -8.42 13.53 5.59
N PRO A 176 -7.72 13.49 4.45
CA PRO A 176 -7.13 12.24 4.00
C PRO A 176 -6.07 11.84 5.03
N GLU A 177 -6.38 10.85 5.86
CA GLU A 177 -5.37 10.20 6.69
C GLU A 177 -4.58 9.22 5.81
N PHE A 178 -3.27 9.42 5.78
CA PHE A 178 -2.33 8.54 5.11
C PHE A 178 -1.91 7.42 6.07
N ASP A 179 -2.88 6.66 6.58
CA ASP A 179 -2.55 5.43 7.28
C ASP A 179 -2.20 4.38 6.23
N MET A 180 -0.90 4.14 6.07
CA MET A 180 -0.38 3.06 5.23
C MET A 180 -0.77 1.66 5.74
N PHE A 181 -1.25 1.56 6.99
CA PHE A 181 -1.47 0.28 7.66
C PHE A 181 -2.82 0.09 8.35
N GLU A 182 -3.61 1.13 8.60
CA GLU A 182 -4.93 0.93 9.23
C GLU A 182 -6.01 0.56 8.22
N ASN A 183 -6.71 -0.54 8.50
CA ASN A 183 -7.83 -1.12 7.72
C ASN A 183 -7.46 -1.93 6.46
N LEU A 184 -6.20 -2.30 6.27
CA LEU A 184 -5.89 -3.42 5.36
C LEU A 184 -6.51 -4.68 5.96
N PRO A 185 -7.41 -5.40 5.25
CA PRO A 185 -7.77 -6.74 5.68
C PRO A 185 -6.47 -7.52 5.80
N LEU A 186 -6.24 -8.14 6.97
CA LEU A 186 -5.08 -8.96 7.37
C LEU A 186 -4.72 -10.11 6.38
N ALA A 187 -5.34 -10.17 5.20
CA ALA A 187 -5.28 -11.25 4.23
C ALA A 187 -4.97 -10.82 2.78
N SER A 188 -4.76 -9.55 2.44
CA SER A 188 -4.60 -9.13 1.03
C SER A 188 -3.18 -8.71 0.60
N GLY A 189 -2.26 -8.55 1.56
CA GLY A 189 -0.87 -8.20 1.26
C GLY A 189 -0.13 -9.34 0.58
N HIS A 190 0.19 -9.20 -0.72
CA HIS A 190 0.95 -10.23 -1.42
C HIS A 190 1.93 -9.69 -2.47
N ILE A 191 3.03 -10.43 -2.69
CA ILE A 191 4.00 -10.11 -3.74
C ILE A 191 3.68 -10.94 -4.98
N SER A 192 3.36 -10.28 -6.08
CA SER A 192 3.19 -10.93 -7.39
C SER A 192 3.62 -9.99 -8.52
N ASN A 193 4.23 -10.55 -9.57
CA ASN A 193 4.67 -9.81 -10.76
C ASN A 193 5.57 -8.59 -10.46
N GLY A 194 6.48 -8.71 -9.48
CA GLY A 194 7.41 -7.64 -9.12
C GLY A 194 6.74 -6.44 -8.42
N LYS A 195 5.56 -6.64 -7.84
CA LYS A 195 4.84 -5.64 -7.06
C LYS A 195 4.40 -6.23 -5.73
N LEU A 196 4.42 -5.38 -4.71
CA LEU A 196 3.71 -5.63 -3.47
C LEU A 196 2.31 -5.04 -3.61
N HIS A 197 1.30 -5.86 -3.46
CA HIS A 197 -0.11 -5.46 -3.43
C HIS A 197 -0.55 -5.34 -1.98
N LEU A 198 -1.08 -4.19 -1.58
CA LEU A 198 -1.64 -3.93 -0.26
C LEU A 198 -3.09 -3.47 -0.46
N GLY A 199 -4.04 -4.38 -0.29
CA GLY A 199 -5.45 -4.10 -0.60
C GLY A 199 -5.63 -3.77 -2.08
N ARG A 200 -5.99 -2.52 -2.39
CA ARG A 200 -6.18 -2.00 -3.76
C ARG A 200 -4.95 -1.29 -4.32
N SER A 201 -3.94 -1.02 -3.50
CA SER A 201 -2.73 -0.31 -3.90
C SER A 201 -1.63 -1.30 -4.31
N SER A 202 -0.80 -0.91 -5.28
CA SER A 202 0.36 -1.71 -5.67
C SER A 202 1.60 -0.84 -5.81
N VAL A 203 2.70 -1.31 -5.26
CA VAL A 203 3.98 -0.60 -5.23
C VAL A 203 5.09 -1.50 -5.78
N PRO A 204 6.09 -0.95 -6.49
CA PRO A 204 7.18 -1.76 -7.03
C PRO A 204 7.90 -2.54 -5.93
N TRP A 205 8.08 -3.84 -6.15
CA TRP A 205 8.85 -4.72 -5.29
C TRP A 205 10.02 -5.30 -6.08
N LYS A 206 11.21 -4.76 -5.82
CA LYS A 206 12.42 -5.10 -6.56
C LYS A 206 12.80 -6.55 -6.29
N THR A 207 13.28 -7.23 -7.33
CA THR A 207 13.87 -8.56 -7.21
C THR A 207 15.04 -8.53 -6.23
N TYR A 208 15.18 -9.60 -5.45
CA TYR A 208 16.24 -9.68 -4.48
C TYR A 208 17.62 -9.72 -5.15
N PRO A 209 18.62 -9.06 -4.54
CA PRO A 209 19.97 -9.08 -5.04
C PRO A 209 20.51 -10.52 -5.03
N ILE A 210 21.25 -10.88 -6.06
CA ILE A 210 22.01 -12.13 -6.09
C ILE A 210 23.33 -11.88 -5.34
N PRO A 211 23.79 -12.81 -4.48
CA PRO A 211 25.09 -12.68 -3.83
C PRO A 211 26.21 -12.48 -4.87
N PRO A 212 27.14 -11.53 -4.66
CA PRO A 212 28.29 -11.35 -5.54
C PRO A 212 29.24 -12.56 -5.46
N ASP A 213 30.00 -12.80 -6.53
CA ASP A 213 30.96 -13.91 -6.62
C ASP A 213 31.95 -13.90 -5.44
N LYS A 214 32.43 -12.71 -5.08
CA LYS A 214 33.27 -12.49 -3.89
C LYS A 214 32.43 -11.89 -2.76
N PRO A 215 32.62 -12.34 -1.51
CA PRO A 215 31.95 -11.75 -0.36
C PRO A 215 32.18 -10.24 -0.25
N ASP A 216 31.12 -9.50 0.07
CA ASP A 216 31.22 -8.09 0.43
C ASP A 216 31.64 -7.98 1.90
N ASP A 217 32.87 -7.57 2.15
CA ASP A 217 33.43 -7.47 3.51
C ASP A 217 32.64 -6.53 4.43
N HIS A 218 31.92 -5.54 3.88
CA HIS A 218 31.13 -4.61 4.71
C HIS A 218 29.86 -5.26 5.25
N LEU A 219 29.25 -6.16 4.46
CA LEU A 219 27.97 -6.78 4.79
C LEU A 219 28.11 -8.21 5.31
N GLU A 220 29.07 -8.96 4.79
CA GLU A 220 29.12 -10.41 4.96
C GLU A 220 30.21 -10.90 5.92
N LYS A 221 31.21 -10.07 6.22
CA LYS A 221 32.40 -10.51 6.96
C LYS A 221 32.08 -11.17 8.30
N THR A 222 31.24 -10.55 9.14
CA THR A 222 31.01 -11.01 10.51
C THR A 222 30.31 -12.37 10.53
N TYR A 223 29.15 -12.52 9.88
CA TYR A 223 28.46 -13.80 9.85
C TYR A 223 29.24 -14.88 9.08
N LEU A 224 29.95 -14.53 8.00
CA LEU A 224 30.77 -15.51 7.28
C LEU A 224 31.92 -16.03 8.13
N THR A 225 32.55 -15.16 8.94
CA THR A 225 33.62 -15.58 9.86
C THR A 225 33.09 -16.58 10.90
N GLN A 226 31.91 -16.30 11.48
CA GLN A 226 31.25 -17.22 12.41
C GLN A 226 30.84 -18.54 11.74
N MET A 227 30.32 -18.48 10.51
CA MET A 227 29.98 -19.68 9.74
C MET A 227 31.22 -20.51 9.40
N GLN A 228 32.31 -19.88 8.99
CA GLN A 228 33.58 -20.56 8.71
C GLN A 228 34.15 -21.21 9.97
N ALA A 229 34.10 -20.53 11.12
CA ALA A 229 34.46 -21.10 12.41
C ALA A 229 33.59 -22.32 12.76
N ALA A 230 32.28 -22.25 12.51
CA ALA A 230 31.36 -23.37 12.74
C ALA A 230 31.71 -24.60 11.88
N TYR A 231 32.04 -24.39 10.60
CA TYR A 231 32.54 -25.47 9.74
C TYR A 231 33.91 -26.00 10.21
N ALA A 232 34.80 -25.12 10.66
CA ALA A 232 36.12 -25.51 11.13
C ALA A 232 36.06 -26.37 12.39
N ASP A 233 35.16 -26.04 13.30
CA ASP A 233 34.86 -26.79 14.52
C ASP A 233 34.34 -28.20 14.18
N HIS A 234 33.31 -28.29 13.33
CA HIS A 234 32.70 -29.56 12.91
C HIS A 234 33.64 -30.48 12.13
N LEU A 235 34.49 -29.91 11.25
CA LEU A 235 35.40 -30.67 10.39
C LEU A 235 36.79 -30.89 11.03
N HIS A 236 37.03 -30.27 12.19
CA HIS A 236 38.33 -30.22 12.86
C HIS A 236 39.48 -29.81 11.91
N LYS A 237 39.22 -28.81 11.06
CA LYS A 237 40.16 -28.28 10.05
C LYS A 237 39.98 -26.77 9.91
N PRO A 238 41.05 -25.98 9.75
CA PRO A 238 40.90 -24.54 9.49
C PRO A 238 40.13 -24.28 8.18
N ILE A 239 39.16 -23.37 8.25
CA ILE A 239 38.35 -22.87 7.14
C ILE A 239 38.39 -21.34 7.19
N ASN A 240 38.93 -20.70 6.15
CA ASN A 240 39.00 -19.24 6.03
C ASN A 240 38.18 -18.72 4.85
N CYS A 241 37.85 -19.59 3.90
CA CYS A 241 36.99 -19.26 2.77
C CYS A 241 36.23 -20.49 2.25
N SER A 242 35.34 -20.28 1.29
CA SER A 242 34.56 -21.37 0.67
C SER A 242 35.42 -22.44 -0.02
N ASP A 243 36.62 -22.10 -0.48
CA ASP A 243 37.50 -23.04 -1.17
C ASP A 243 38.14 -24.05 -0.22
N ASP A 244 38.27 -23.72 1.07
CA ASP A 244 38.80 -24.62 2.09
C ASP A 244 37.82 -25.76 2.44
N LEU A 245 36.53 -25.58 2.11
CA LEU A 245 35.45 -26.50 2.40
C LEU A 245 35.47 -27.73 1.47
N PRO A 246 35.12 -28.92 1.99
CA PRO A 246 34.84 -30.09 1.16
C PRO A 246 33.77 -29.77 0.10
N GLN A 247 33.89 -30.38 -1.08
CA GLN A 247 32.98 -30.15 -2.20
C GLN A 247 31.49 -30.39 -1.83
N THR A 248 31.24 -31.30 -0.88
CA THR A 248 29.91 -31.62 -0.36
C THR A 248 29.27 -30.50 0.47
N CYS A 249 30.08 -29.62 1.09
CA CYS A 249 29.60 -28.53 1.96
C CYS A 249 29.42 -27.20 1.20
N ARG A 250 30.12 -27.02 0.07
CA ARG A 250 30.10 -25.78 -0.71
C ARG A 250 28.69 -25.34 -1.15
N PRO A 251 27.78 -26.23 -1.60
CA PRO A 251 26.43 -25.83 -1.97
C PRO A 251 25.63 -25.25 -0.81
N GLU A 252 25.75 -25.84 0.39
CA GLU A 252 25.08 -25.32 1.59
C GLU A 252 25.65 -23.96 2.00
N TYR A 253 26.97 -23.79 1.98
CA TYR A 253 27.63 -22.52 2.24
C TYR A 253 27.16 -21.41 1.28
N ALA A 254 27.11 -21.70 -0.02
CA ALA A 254 26.59 -20.76 -1.01
C ALA A 254 25.11 -20.41 -0.74
N LYS A 255 24.31 -21.42 -0.35
CA LYS A 255 22.90 -21.22 0.00
C LYS A 255 22.70 -20.34 1.22
N GLN A 256 23.62 -20.36 2.20
CA GLN A 256 23.57 -19.44 3.34
C GLN A 256 23.77 -17.98 2.93
N ARG A 257 24.66 -17.71 1.96
CA ARG A 257 24.82 -16.38 1.39
C ARG A 257 23.55 -15.92 0.67
N GLU A 258 22.90 -16.81 -0.08
CA GLU A 258 21.60 -16.49 -0.69
C GLU A 258 20.57 -16.06 0.36
N TYR A 259 20.43 -16.77 1.47
CA TYR A 259 19.50 -16.38 2.54
C TYR A 259 19.81 -15.00 3.13
N PHE A 260 21.08 -14.64 3.31
CA PHE A 260 21.47 -13.31 3.76
C PHE A 260 20.98 -12.23 2.77
N TYR A 261 21.18 -12.43 1.47
CA TYR A 261 20.74 -11.49 0.45
C TYR A 261 19.22 -11.48 0.24
N ASP A 262 18.52 -12.57 0.54
CA ASP A 262 17.05 -12.60 0.60
C ASP A 262 16.55 -11.66 1.70
N ALA A 263 17.14 -11.71 2.90
CA ALA A 263 16.81 -10.80 3.99
C ALA A 263 17.22 -9.34 3.69
N GLU A 264 18.39 -9.08 3.10
CA GLU A 264 18.77 -7.73 2.66
C GLU A 264 17.84 -7.19 1.57
N GLY A 265 17.40 -8.04 0.65
CA GLY A 265 16.42 -7.70 -0.38
C GLY A 265 15.08 -7.30 0.23
N MET A 266 14.61 -8.04 1.23
CA MET A 266 13.42 -7.69 2.00
C MET A 266 13.60 -6.34 2.70
N ARG A 267 14.70 -6.14 3.46
CA ARG A 267 14.98 -4.88 4.17
C ARG A 267 14.96 -3.67 3.26
N ARG A 268 15.66 -3.76 2.10
CA ARG A 268 15.72 -2.68 1.11
C ARG A 268 14.36 -2.34 0.53
N ASN A 269 13.56 -3.36 0.19
CA ASN A 269 12.22 -3.13 -0.32
C ASN A 269 11.32 -2.48 0.73
N LEU A 270 11.37 -2.93 1.98
CA LEU A 270 10.59 -2.33 3.07
C LEU A 270 10.99 -0.86 3.27
N ARG A 271 12.28 -0.55 3.38
CA ARG A 271 12.77 0.83 3.48
C ARG A 271 12.31 1.72 2.32
N ASP A 272 12.39 1.20 1.09
CA ASP A 272 12.08 1.98 -0.10
C ASP A 272 10.57 2.24 -0.28
N VAL A 273 9.72 1.37 0.27
CA VAL A 273 8.28 1.33 0.00
C VAL A 273 7.42 1.71 1.20
N ILE A 274 7.94 1.59 2.41
CA ILE A 274 7.23 1.81 3.67
C ILE A 274 8.00 2.85 4.47
N GLU A 275 7.34 3.96 4.85
CA GLU A 275 7.91 5.06 5.65
C GLU A 275 8.65 4.57 6.91
N ASN A 276 8.05 3.63 7.66
CA ASN A 276 8.65 3.02 8.85
C ASN A 276 9.29 1.63 8.57
N GLY A 277 9.65 1.34 7.32
CA GLY A 277 10.05 0.01 6.88
C GLY A 277 11.29 -0.55 7.58
N GLU A 278 12.28 0.29 7.89
CA GLU A 278 13.46 -0.14 8.67
C GLU A 278 13.10 -0.49 10.12
N GLN A 279 12.21 0.28 10.75
CA GLN A 279 11.77 0.04 12.13
C GLN A 279 10.97 -1.27 12.23
N GLU A 280 10.08 -1.52 11.28
CA GLU A 280 9.34 -2.77 11.18
C GLU A 280 10.27 -3.97 10.91
N PHE A 281 11.30 -3.79 10.08
CA PHE A 281 12.32 -4.82 9.86
C PHE A 281 13.13 -5.12 11.12
N ASP A 282 13.53 -4.10 11.87
CA ASP A 282 14.21 -4.29 13.15
C ASP A 282 13.31 -4.98 14.18
N ALA A 283 12.02 -4.66 14.21
CA ALA A 283 11.05 -5.36 15.06
C ALA A 283 10.94 -6.85 14.72
N LEU A 284 10.99 -7.23 13.44
CA LEU A 284 11.07 -8.63 13.01
C LEU A 284 12.34 -9.34 13.51
N LYS A 285 13.50 -8.66 13.48
CA LYS A 285 14.75 -9.22 14.01
C LYS A 285 14.67 -9.48 15.51
N VAL A 286 14.12 -8.54 16.27
CA VAL A 286 13.96 -8.66 17.73
C VAL A 286 13.05 -9.82 18.08
N ASP A 287 11.87 -9.90 17.44
CA ASP A 287 10.92 -10.99 17.64
C ASP A 287 11.51 -12.35 17.27
N LEU A 288 12.24 -12.42 16.15
CA LEU A 288 12.93 -13.65 15.76
C LEU A 288 13.99 -14.04 16.80
N TYR A 289 14.79 -13.08 17.28
CA TYR A 289 15.81 -13.33 18.30
C TYR A 289 15.21 -13.91 19.57
N ASP A 290 14.16 -13.28 20.11
CA ASP A 290 13.48 -13.75 21.32
C ASP A 290 12.92 -15.17 21.13
N GLY A 291 12.52 -15.53 19.91
CA GLY A 291 12.03 -16.86 19.55
C GLY A 291 13.09 -17.96 19.38
N ILE A 292 14.37 -17.59 19.18
CA ILE A 292 15.43 -18.56 18.82
C ILE A 292 16.67 -18.49 19.70
N CYS A 293 16.79 -17.51 20.59
CA CYS A 293 17.98 -17.29 21.41
C CYS A 293 18.30 -18.51 22.30
N ASP A 294 17.28 -19.13 22.91
CA ASP A 294 17.44 -20.34 23.73
C ASP A 294 17.94 -21.54 22.93
N ILE A 295 17.44 -21.70 21.70
CA ILE A 295 17.93 -22.75 20.78
C ILE A 295 19.38 -22.48 20.40
N CYS A 296 19.74 -21.25 20.09
CA CYS A 296 21.13 -20.91 19.76
C CYS A 296 22.08 -21.13 20.95
N ALA A 297 21.64 -20.79 22.18
CA ALA A 297 22.41 -20.92 23.40
C ALA A 297 22.50 -22.35 23.95
N SER A 298 21.77 -23.31 23.36
CA SER A 298 21.76 -24.70 23.81
C SER A 298 23.10 -25.41 23.57
N ASP A 299 23.26 -26.56 24.23
CA ASP A 299 24.43 -27.41 24.08
C ASP A 299 24.40 -28.17 22.74
N TYR A 300 25.45 -27.98 21.95
CA TYR A 300 25.69 -28.71 20.70
C TYR A 300 27.11 -29.27 20.70
N ALA A 301 27.31 -30.36 19.98
CA ALA A 301 28.63 -30.98 19.84
C ALA A 301 29.63 -30.09 19.07
N ASP A 302 29.13 -29.23 18.18
CA ASP A 302 29.91 -28.28 17.40
C ASP A 302 29.07 -27.08 16.94
N GLY A 303 29.74 -26.02 16.48
CA GLY A 303 29.10 -24.80 16.01
C GLY A 303 28.25 -24.95 14.75
N LEU A 304 28.54 -25.94 13.88
CA LEU A 304 27.76 -26.16 12.66
C LEU A 304 26.40 -26.75 12.98
N LEU A 305 26.34 -27.67 13.94
CA LEU A 305 25.08 -28.22 14.46
C LEU A 305 24.25 -27.12 15.15
N ARG A 306 24.89 -26.24 15.93
CA ARG A 306 24.23 -25.06 16.53
C ARG A 306 23.62 -24.16 15.45
N MET A 307 24.42 -23.75 14.46
CA MET A 307 23.94 -22.93 13.33
C MET A 307 22.74 -23.56 12.63
N ARG A 308 22.84 -24.84 12.25
CA ARG A 308 21.75 -25.55 11.55
C ARG A 308 20.48 -25.64 12.39
N ALA A 309 20.61 -25.89 13.69
CA ALA A 309 19.47 -25.93 14.61
C ALA A 309 18.80 -24.56 14.74
N THR A 310 19.58 -23.50 14.94
CA THR A 310 19.08 -22.11 15.01
C THR A 310 18.34 -21.72 13.72
N LEU A 311 18.94 -21.97 12.55
CA LEU A 311 18.33 -21.68 11.25
C LEU A 311 17.07 -22.52 10.98
N SER A 312 17.03 -23.77 11.47
CA SER A 312 15.86 -24.63 11.36
C SER A 312 14.71 -24.12 12.22
N GLN A 313 14.99 -23.71 13.46
CA GLN A 313 14.00 -23.10 14.34
C GLN A 313 13.47 -21.80 13.73
N ALA A 314 14.36 -20.92 13.25
CA ALA A 314 13.98 -19.66 12.64
C ALA A 314 13.06 -19.84 11.42
N ALA A 315 13.32 -20.85 10.58
CA ALA A 315 12.48 -21.14 9.42
C ALA A 315 11.02 -21.45 9.79
N GLY A 316 10.81 -22.12 10.94
CA GLY A 316 9.49 -22.51 11.45
C GLY A 316 8.86 -21.51 12.41
N PHE A 317 9.60 -20.52 12.91
CA PHE A 317 9.12 -19.59 13.94
C PHE A 317 8.00 -18.67 13.41
N PRO A 318 6.83 -18.63 14.05
CA PRO A 318 5.74 -17.74 13.65
C PRO A 318 5.99 -16.32 14.16
N LEU A 319 6.49 -15.45 13.29
CA LEU A 319 6.72 -14.04 13.63
C LEU A 319 5.40 -13.32 13.88
N SER A 320 5.40 -12.40 14.84
CA SER A 320 4.27 -11.58 15.24
C SER A 320 4.65 -10.17 15.73
N GLY A 321 5.94 -9.87 15.87
CA GLY A 321 6.45 -8.61 16.43
C GLY A 321 6.43 -7.41 15.48
N SER A 322 5.90 -7.55 14.26
CA SER A 322 5.77 -6.46 13.27
C SER A 322 4.47 -6.62 12.49
N ALA A 323 3.91 -5.50 12.02
CA ALA A 323 2.76 -5.51 11.12
C ALA A 323 3.06 -6.28 9.83
N ILE A 324 4.32 -6.32 9.39
CA ILE A 324 4.77 -7.06 8.20
C ILE A 324 4.52 -8.57 8.34
N ALA A 325 4.62 -9.10 9.57
CA ALA A 325 4.43 -10.52 9.83
C ALA A 325 3.01 -11.01 9.51
N GLN A 326 2.05 -10.09 9.36
CA GLN A 326 0.68 -10.39 8.95
C GLN A 326 0.57 -10.73 7.45
N PHE A 327 1.63 -10.55 6.66
CA PHE A 327 1.64 -10.82 5.21
C PHE A 327 2.42 -12.10 4.87
N PRO A 328 1.74 -13.25 4.67
CA PRO A 328 2.41 -14.54 4.59
C PRO A 328 3.36 -14.70 3.40
N SER A 329 3.16 -13.92 2.32
CA SER A 329 4.03 -14.01 1.14
C SER A 329 5.31 -13.16 1.26
N MET A 330 5.38 -12.23 2.22
CA MET A 330 6.54 -11.35 2.38
C MET A 330 7.68 -12.04 3.13
N ILE A 331 7.36 -12.85 4.15
CA ILE A 331 8.37 -13.46 5.01
C ILE A 331 8.28 -14.99 4.89
N LYS A 332 9.20 -15.57 4.12
CA LYS A 332 9.32 -17.02 3.96
C LYS A 332 10.47 -17.52 4.82
N ALA A 333 10.70 -18.83 4.78
CA ALA A 333 11.78 -19.47 5.51
C ALA A 333 13.18 -18.95 5.13
N ALA A 334 13.35 -18.47 3.90
CA ALA A 334 14.63 -17.96 3.40
C ALA A 334 15.02 -16.66 4.10
N GLU A 335 14.10 -15.70 4.18
CA GLU A 335 14.32 -14.40 4.82
C GLU A 335 14.57 -14.60 6.32
N LYS A 336 13.82 -15.48 7.00
CA LYS A 336 14.06 -15.80 8.43
C LYS A 336 15.45 -16.38 8.70
N LYS A 337 15.96 -17.21 7.79
CA LYS A 337 17.35 -17.71 7.88
C LYS A 337 18.36 -16.59 7.66
N GLY A 338 18.08 -15.69 6.71
CA GLY A 338 18.90 -14.49 6.49
C GLY A 338 18.93 -13.54 7.69
N LEU A 339 17.81 -13.35 8.38
CA LEU A 339 17.73 -12.56 9.61
C LEU A 339 18.64 -13.12 10.71
N CYS A 340 18.82 -14.44 10.78
CA CYS A 340 19.79 -15.03 11.72
C CYS A 340 21.23 -14.59 11.41
N HIS A 341 21.60 -14.53 10.13
CA HIS A 341 22.92 -14.04 9.70
C HIS A 341 23.10 -12.56 10.06
N MET A 342 22.05 -11.75 9.89
CA MET A 342 22.06 -10.35 10.33
C MET A 342 22.16 -10.21 11.85
N LEU A 343 21.49 -11.07 12.62
CA LEU A 343 21.63 -11.09 14.08
C LEU A 343 23.04 -11.48 14.53
N VAL A 344 23.77 -12.30 13.76
CA VAL A 344 25.20 -12.55 13.99
C VAL A 344 26.04 -11.31 13.67
N ASN A 345 25.74 -10.60 12.57
CA ASN A 345 26.38 -9.33 12.27
C ASN A 345 26.14 -8.29 13.39
N ASP A 346 24.95 -8.28 13.99
CA ASP A 346 24.55 -7.42 15.10
C ASP A 346 25.10 -7.90 16.47
N HIS A 347 25.90 -8.97 16.50
CA HIS A 347 26.45 -9.61 17.71
C HIS A 347 25.39 -10.05 18.73
N LYS A 348 24.18 -10.38 18.25
CA LYS A 348 23.09 -10.93 19.07
C LYS A 348 23.13 -12.45 19.12
N LEU A 349 23.60 -13.10 18.06
CA LEU A 349 23.78 -14.55 17.97
C LEU A 349 25.25 -14.87 17.70
N GLU A 350 25.71 -15.99 18.25
CA GLU A 350 27.02 -16.58 17.99
C GLU A 350 26.87 -18.09 17.81
N TRP A 351 27.49 -18.67 16.77
CA TRP A 351 27.45 -20.12 16.57
C TRP A 351 28.69 -20.81 17.14
N VAL A 352 29.81 -20.11 17.18
CA VAL A 352 31.01 -20.52 17.89
C VAL A 352 31.34 -19.43 18.89
N GLN A 353 31.46 -19.82 20.16
CA GLN A 353 31.90 -18.89 21.20
C GLN A 353 33.34 -18.51 20.91
N GLY A 354 33.66 -17.21 20.91
CA GLY A 354 35.05 -16.78 20.85
C GLY A 354 35.82 -17.37 22.03
N ASN A 355 36.97 -17.99 21.79
CA ASN A 355 37.91 -18.25 22.89
C ASN A 355 38.29 -16.89 23.47
N ALA A 356 37.79 -16.58 24.67
CA ALA A 356 38.23 -15.45 25.47
C ALA A 356 39.69 -15.61 25.89
#